data_AF-V4T475-F1
#
_entry.id   AF-V4T475-F1
#
_cell.length_a   1.000
_cell.length_b   1.000
_cell.length_c   1.000
_cell.angle_alpha   90.00
_cell.angle_beta   90.00
_cell.angle_gamma   90.00
#
_symmetry.space_group_name_H-M   'P 1'
#
loop_
_entity.id
_entity.type
_entity.pdbx_description
1 polymer ?
#
loop_
_entity_poly.entity_id
_entity_poly.type
_entity_poly.pdbx_seq_one_letter_code
_entity_poly.pdbx_strand_id
1 'polypeptide(L)'
;MSAGGLTVVDGTQLRSLSHPLALPISDGSTVTGAQLLDFAENEASSSLFGLSLPQNLKSTALKHIAGSEDDVTFRIKEFDRDHASRLASDYITAIADELKDDPLVVSVLDGNTLKLFLEDEDDFAMLAENLFTDLDTEDKGKVCKGEISNALGHMGVELGVPPFSEFPQLNDILKKHGAEGEEELGQAQFAELLQQVLQDIADALAEKHIIIIQNIKIINGSKLRMLLADEKQLNGVIEKMLKEKKNLEGDRMSTTIIRGFLEKNWKDIGLPPSEANEAVVLLYDAVFADTDNSKNVVETEDEFREHVKDILEKFAEQLDANPVYHDFEN
;
A
#
# COMPACT_ATOMS: atom_id res chain seq x y z
N MET A 1 4.72 -14.05 -12.43
CA MET A 1 4.85 -12.82 -13.24
C MET A 1 5.40 -11.77 -12.31
N SER A 2 6.72 -11.56 -12.35
CA SER A 2 7.45 -10.61 -11.51
C SER A 2 7.25 -9.21 -12.11
N ALA A 3 6.13 -8.57 -11.81
CA ALA A 3 5.91 -7.17 -12.18
C ALA A 3 6.58 -6.30 -11.11
N GLY A 4 7.72 -5.71 -11.48
CA GLY A 4 8.52 -4.67 -10.82
C GLY A 4 8.43 -4.53 -9.31
N GLY A 5 9.45 -4.98 -8.55
CA GLY A 5 9.90 -4.39 -7.27
C GLY A 5 8.89 -4.13 -6.14
N LEU A 6 7.62 -4.52 -6.26
CA LEU A 6 6.56 -4.26 -5.29
C LEU A 6 6.59 -5.31 -4.20
N THR A 7 6.65 -4.86 -2.96
CA THR A 7 6.63 -5.69 -1.76
C THR A 7 5.42 -5.31 -0.92
N VAL A 8 4.67 -6.31 -0.48
CA VAL A 8 3.55 -6.12 0.45
C VAL A 8 4.07 -6.16 1.88
N VAL A 9 3.71 -5.15 2.67
CA VAL A 9 4.03 -5.01 4.08
C VAL A 9 2.74 -5.17 4.88
N ASP A 10 2.55 -6.36 5.45
CA ASP A 10 1.34 -6.80 6.17
C ASP A 10 1.54 -6.93 7.69
N GLY A 11 2.69 -6.45 8.19
CA GLY A 11 3.03 -6.50 9.62
C GLY A 11 3.55 -7.86 10.11
N THR A 12 3.66 -8.90 9.27
CA THR A 12 4.22 -10.21 9.66
C THR A 12 5.65 -10.10 10.18
N GLN A 13 6.46 -9.25 9.55
CA GLN A 13 7.84 -8.95 9.95
C GLN A 13 7.90 -8.38 11.38
N LEU A 14 6.95 -7.52 11.75
CA LEU A 14 6.87 -6.91 13.08
C LEU A 14 6.45 -7.91 14.17
N ARG A 15 5.65 -8.92 13.83
CA ARG A 15 5.28 -9.97 14.80
C ARG A 15 6.45 -10.81 15.25
N SER A 16 7.54 -10.88 14.47
CA SER A 16 8.76 -11.55 14.92
C SER A 16 9.45 -10.80 16.08
N LEU A 17 9.16 -9.51 16.25
CA LEU A 17 9.71 -8.64 17.28
C LEU A 17 8.87 -8.60 18.56
N SER A 18 7.78 -9.37 18.64
CA SER A 18 6.81 -9.31 19.76
C SER A 18 7.34 -9.94 21.08
N HIS A 19 8.66 -9.98 21.25
CA HIS A 19 9.32 -10.29 22.51
C HIS A 19 9.76 -8.98 23.16
N PRO A 20 9.90 -8.90 24.50
CA PRO A 20 10.26 -7.65 25.16
C PRO A 20 11.53 -7.06 24.53
N LEU A 21 11.40 -5.91 23.86
CA LEU A 21 12.54 -5.32 23.17
C LEU A 21 13.60 -4.88 24.16
N ALA A 22 14.86 -5.14 23.82
CA ALA A 22 16.00 -4.70 24.60
C ALA A 22 16.22 -3.20 24.40
N LEU A 23 15.60 -2.38 25.25
CA LEU A 23 15.77 -0.93 25.23
C LEU A 23 17.25 -0.55 25.39
N PRO A 24 17.78 0.42 24.62
CA PRO A 24 19.18 0.84 24.70
C PRO A 24 19.56 1.26 26.13
N ILE A 25 20.81 1.02 26.50
CA ILE A 25 21.33 1.35 27.84
C ILE A 25 21.44 2.87 27.93
N SER A 26 20.55 3.48 28.71
CA SER A 26 20.70 4.87 29.16
C SER A 26 21.08 4.86 30.64
N ASP A 27 21.82 5.88 31.08
CA ASP A 27 22.36 5.99 32.45
C ASP A 27 21.26 6.15 33.53
N GLY A 28 19.99 6.31 33.12
CA GLY A 28 18.81 6.40 33.99
C GLY A 28 18.01 5.10 34.10
N SER A 29 17.42 4.84 35.26
CA SER A 29 16.53 3.69 35.51
C SER A 29 15.13 3.82 34.91
N THR A 30 14.81 4.98 34.33
CA THR A 30 13.50 5.32 33.77
C THR A 30 13.63 5.74 32.30
N VAL A 31 12.58 5.47 31.52
CA VAL A 31 12.48 5.79 30.10
C VAL A 31 11.23 6.64 29.89
N THR A 32 11.34 7.74 29.16
CA THR A 32 10.17 8.57 28.86
C THR A 32 9.32 7.96 27.74
N GLY A 33 8.03 8.26 27.70
CA GLY A 33 7.16 7.82 26.61
C GLY A 33 7.67 8.27 25.23
N ALA A 34 8.28 9.44 25.12
CA ALA A 34 8.92 9.90 23.87
C ALA A 34 10.07 8.97 23.45
N GLN A 35 10.99 8.65 24.36
CA GLN A 35 12.11 7.75 24.07
C GLN A 35 11.65 6.34 23.70
N LEU A 36 10.57 5.88 24.34
CA LEU A 36 9.93 4.60 24.03
C LEU A 36 9.38 4.59 22.62
N LEU A 37 8.59 5.60 22.24
CA LEU A 37 8.00 5.71 20.91
C LEU A 37 9.08 5.83 19.84
N ASP A 38 10.07 6.69 20.02
CA ASP A 38 11.18 6.86 19.07
C ASP A 38 11.93 5.53 18.86
N PHE A 39 12.18 4.78 19.93
CA PHE A 39 12.81 3.47 19.83
C PHE A 39 11.93 2.45 19.11
N ALA A 40 10.65 2.33 19.48
CA ALA A 40 9.74 1.38 18.88
C ALA A 40 9.47 1.69 17.39
N GLU A 41 9.36 2.98 17.04
CA GLU A 41 9.22 3.43 15.65
C GLU A 41 10.48 3.15 14.82
N ASN A 42 11.67 3.35 15.39
CA ASN A 42 12.93 3.03 14.70
C ASN A 42 13.10 1.52 14.48
N GLU A 43 12.75 0.70 15.46
CA GLU A 43 12.77 -0.77 15.34
C GLU A 43 11.76 -1.27 14.32
N ALA A 44 10.53 -0.75 14.38
CA ALA A 44 9.49 -1.06 13.40
C ALA A 44 9.90 -0.61 11.99
N SER A 45 10.44 0.60 11.85
CA SER A 45 10.95 1.12 10.58
C SER A 45 12.05 0.22 10.05
N SER A 46 13.07 -0.10 10.85
CA SER A 46 14.20 -0.94 10.44
C SER A 46 13.76 -2.34 9.99
N SER A 47 12.77 -2.91 10.67
CA SER A 47 12.21 -4.22 10.32
C SER A 47 11.34 -4.19 9.07
N LEU A 48 10.78 -3.02 8.74
CA LEU A 48 10.04 -2.74 7.51
C LEU A 48 10.93 -2.01 6.48
N PHE A 49 12.16 -2.49 6.32
CA PHE A 49 13.14 -2.01 5.34
C PHE A 49 13.67 -0.57 5.56
N GLY A 50 13.37 0.07 6.68
CA GLY A 50 13.69 1.48 6.94
C GLY A 50 12.57 2.44 6.50
N LEU A 51 11.35 1.93 6.32
CA LEU A 51 10.19 2.72 5.92
C LEU A 51 9.80 3.73 7.01
N SER A 52 9.53 4.98 6.61
CA SER A 52 8.87 5.94 7.49
C SER A 52 7.39 5.59 7.62
N LEU A 53 6.98 5.16 8.82
CA LEU A 53 5.60 4.77 9.09
C LEU A 53 4.61 5.93 8.88
N PRO A 54 3.48 5.70 8.18
CA PRO A 54 2.39 6.65 8.08
C PRO A 54 1.84 7.12 9.45
N GLN A 55 1.45 8.39 9.54
CA GLN A 55 1.00 9.02 10.79
C GLN A 55 -0.30 8.40 11.35
N ASN A 56 -1.17 7.89 10.49
CA ASN A 56 -2.37 7.15 10.90
C ASN A 56 -2.00 5.87 11.67
N LEU A 57 -1.01 5.10 11.19
CA LEU A 57 -0.55 3.90 11.90
C LEU A 57 0.00 4.25 13.28
N LYS A 58 0.88 5.26 13.35
CA LYS A 58 1.45 5.74 14.62
C LYS A 58 0.37 6.17 15.61
N SER A 59 -0.61 6.92 15.12
CA SER A 59 -1.71 7.43 15.95
C SER A 59 -2.63 6.32 16.45
N THR A 60 -2.94 5.33 15.62
CA THR A 60 -3.79 4.19 16.01
C THR A 60 -3.06 3.30 17.03
N ALA A 61 -1.80 2.98 16.77
CA ALA A 61 -0.98 2.20 17.71
C ALA A 61 -0.78 2.92 19.05
N LEU A 62 -0.58 4.24 19.03
CA LEU A 62 -0.47 5.04 20.25
C LEU A 62 -1.76 4.98 21.08
N LYS A 63 -2.93 5.10 20.45
CA LYS A 63 -4.21 4.98 21.17
C LYS A 63 -4.38 3.63 21.85
N HIS A 64 -3.85 2.56 21.25
CA HIS A 64 -3.90 1.23 21.84
C HIS A 64 -3.12 1.15 23.17
N ILE A 65 -1.94 1.77 23.23
CA ILE A 65 -1.07 1.73 24.43
C ILE A 65 -1.34 2.85 25.43
N ALA A 66 -1.76 4.03 24.99
CA ALA A 66 -2.05 5.19 25.83
C ALA A 66 -3.47 5.17 26.40
N GLY A 67 -4.36 4.35 25.83
CA GLY A 67 -5.76 4.25 26.24
C GLY A 67 -6.49 5.59 26.07
N SER A 68 -6.88 6.21 27.18
CA SER A 68 -7.55 7.53 27.19
C SER A 68 -6.62 8.71 27.47
N GLU A 69 -5.32 8.48 27.69
CA GLU A 69 -4.33 9.55 27.86
C GLU A 69 -4.08 10.25 26.51
N ASP A 70 -3.88 11.57 26.53
CA ASP A 70 -3.47 12.31 25.34
C ASP A 70 -1.98 12.12 25.04
N ASP A 71 -1.61 12.25 23.75
CA ASP A 71 -0.24 12.02 23.25
C ASP A 71 0.82 12.81 24.03
N VAL A 72 0.53 14.08 24.35
CA VAL A 72 1.46 14.94 25.07
C VAL A 72 1.75 14.39 26.47
N THR A 73 0.70 13.98 27.20
CA THR A 73 0.84 13.40 28.54
C THR A 73 1.57 12.07 28.50
N PHE A 74 1.30 11.22 27.50
CA PHE A 74 1.99 9.95 27.35
C PHE A 74 3.50 10.14 27.10
N ARG A 75 3.87 11.07 26.22
CA ARG A 75 5.28 11.32 25.84
C ARG A 75 6.17 11.79 27.00
N ILE A 76 5.62 12.55 27.95
CA ILE A 76 6.38 13.07 29.10
C ILE A 76 6.41 12.11 30.30
N LYS A 77 5.60 11.04 30.28
CA LYS A 77 5.50 10.07 31.36
C LYS A 77 6.76 9.21 31.43
N GLU A 78 7.23 8.96 32.65
CA GLU A 78 8.35 8.08 32.90
C GLU A 78 7.85 6.67 33.26
N PHE A 79 8.48 5.67 32.66
CA PHE A 79 8.19 4.27 32.88
C PHE A 79 9.44 3.55 33.38
N ASP A 80 9.24 2.52 34.21
CA ASP A 80 10.31 1.57 34.48
C ASP A 80 10.65 0.79 33.21
N ARG A 81 11.88 0.28 33.14
CA ARG A 81 12.41 -0.35 31.92
C ARG A 81 11.61 -1.57 31.47
N ASP A 82 11.15 -2.39 32.41
CA ASP A 82 10.41 -3.62 32.10
C ASP A 82 9.01 -3.28 31.57
N HIS A 83 8.37 -2.26 32.13
CA HIS A 83 7.11 -1.72 31.64
C HIS A 83 7.27 -1.04 30.28
N ALA A 84 8.32 -0.23 30.09
CA ALA A 84 8.62 0.43 28.83
C ALA A 84 8.88 -0.59 27.70
N SER A 85 9.62 -1.66 27.98
CA SER A 85 9.89 -2.73 27.01
C SER A 85 8.61 -3.46 26.57
N ARG A 86 7.70 -3.73 27.52
CA ARG A 86 6.37 -4.31 27.21
C ARG A 86 5.53 -3.35 26.37
N LEU A 87 5.42 -2.09 26.77
CA LEU A 87 4.68 -1.06 26.03
C LEU A 87 5.22 -0.86 24.60
N ALA A 88 6.55 -0.91 24.40
CA ALA A 88 7.15 -0.85 23.08
C ALA A 88 6.76 -2.07 22.21
N SER A 89 6.78 -3.27 22.80
CA SER A 89 6.32 -4.48 22.12
C SER A 89 4.83 -4.43 21.80
N ASP A 90 4.00 -3.91 22.71
CA ASP A 90 2.57 -3.74 22.52
C ASP A 90 2.27 -2.72 21.41
N TYR A 91 3.05 -1.64 21.33
CA TYR A 91 2.98 -0.66 20.25
C TYR A 91 3.30 -1.27 18.88
N ILE A 92 4.40 -2.02 18.78
CA ILE A 92 4.79 -2.70 17.53
C ILE A 92 3.73 -3.75 17.14
N THR A 93 3.15 -4.45 18.13
CA THR A 93 2.07 -5.41 17.89
C THR A 93 0.82 -4.71 17.36
N ALA A 94 0.46 -3.56 17.92
CA ALA A 94 -0.66 -2.75 17.43
C ALA A 94 -0.43 -2.26 15.99
N ILE A 95 0.80 -1.87 15.62
CA ILE A 95 1.16 -1.57 14.22
C ILE A 95 1.00 -2.82 13.35
N ALA A 96 1.44 -3.98 13.82
CA ALA A 96 1.35 -5.23 13.08
C ALA A 96 -0.11 -5.69 12.88
N ASP A 97 -0.99 -5.42 13.84
CA ASP A 97 -2.42 -5.68 13.73
C ASP A 97 -3.06 -4.72 12.70
N GLU A 98 -2.73 -3.42 12.74
CA GLU A 98 -3.25 -2.46 11.76
C GLU A 98 -2.76 -2.76 10.34
N LEU A 99 -1.47 -3.11 10.16
CA LEU A 99 -0.91 -3.48 8.85
C LEU A 99 -1.49 -4.79 8.30
N LYS A 100 -1.97 -5.68 9.17
CA LYS A 100 -2.65 -6.89 8.73
C LYS A 100 -3.99 -6.55 8.07
N ASP A 101 -4.69 -5.56 8.64
CA ASP A 101 -6.00 -5.13 8.18
C ASP A 101 -5.92 -4.12 7.04
N ASP A 102 -4.89 -3.27 7.01
CA ASP A 102 -4.60 -2.29 5.96
C ASP A 102 -3.11 -2.39 5.53
N PRO A 103 -2.74 -3.41 4.75
CA PRO A 103 -1.36 -3.60 4.30
C PRO A 103 -0.87 -2.45 3.42
N LEU A 104 0.42 -2.18 3.49
CA LEU A 104 1.08 -1.20 2.62
C LEU A 104 1.74 -1.91 1.44
N VAL A 105 1.70 -1.29 0.26
CA VAL A 105 2.53 -1.70 -0.87
C VAL A 105 3.71 -0.75 -0.95
N VAL A 106 4.91 -1.30 -1.05
CA VAL A 106 6.14 -0.50 -1.17
C VAL A 106 6.93 -0.93 -2.40
N SER A 107 7.57 0.02 -3.08
CA SER A 107 8.57 -0.26 -4.10
C SER A 107 9.96 -0.12 -3.49
N VAL A 108 10.76 -1.19 -3.59
CA VAL A 108 12.17 -1.17 -3.18
C VAL A 108 13.02 -0.88 -4.40
N LEU A 109 13.67 0.27 -4.41
CA LEU A 109 14.55 0.74 -5.47
C LEU A 109 16.01 0.52 -5.05
N ASP A 110 16.58 -0.59 -5.47
CA ASP A 110 17.96 -1.02 -5.19
C ASP A 110 18.87 -0.97 -6.43
N GLY A 111 18.35 -0.48 -7.55
CA GLY A 111 19.03 -0.40 -8.84
C GLY A 111 19.00 -1.71 -9.65
N ASN A 112 18.49 -2.82 -9.11
CA ASN A 112 18.46 -4.09 -9.84
C ASN A 112 17.49 -4.04 -11.04
N THR A 113 16.34 -3.38 -10.90
CA THR A 113 15.40 -3.15 -12.01
C THR A 113 16.08 -2.42 -13.16
N LEU A 114 16.85 -1.37 -12.86
CA LEU A 114 17.60 -0.62 -13.89
C LEU A 114 18.69 -1.48 -14.52
N LYS A 115 19.41 -2.28 -13.73
CA LYS A 115 20.43 -3.20 -14.25
C LYS A 115 19.86 -4.22 -15.20
N LEU A 116 18.68 -4.78 -14.90
CA LEU A 116 17.99 -5.71 -15.81
C LEU A 116 17.71 -5.08 -17.17
N PHE A 117 17.25 -3.82 -17.21
CA PHE A 117 17.04 -3.11 -18.47
C PHE A 117 18.35 -2.82 -19.21
N LEU A 118 19.45 -2.56 -18.49
CA LEU A 118 20.75 -2.26 -19.10
C LEU A 118 21.50 -3.53 -19.55
N GLU A 119 21.13 -4.71 -19.04
CA GLU A 119 21.74 -6.00 -19.39
C GLU A 119 21.31 -6.51 -20.78
N ASP A 120 20.08 -6.21 -21.21
CA ASP A 120 19.57 -6.54 -22.54
C ASP A 120 19.58 -5.31 -23.45
N GLU A 121 20.46 -5.34 -24.46
CA GLU A 121 20.66 -4.23 -25.39
C GLU A 121 19.41 -3.94 -26.23
N ASP A 122 18.61 -4.96 -26.57
CA ASP A 122 17.39 -4.80 -27.37
C ASP A 122 16.28 -4.15 -26.53
N ASP A 123 16.12 -4.58 -25.27
CA ASP A 123 15.14 -3.97 -24.34
C ASP A 123 15.50 -2.52 -24.03
N PHE A 124 16.78 -2.22 -23.78
CA PHE A 124 17.24 -0.85 -23.57
C PHE A 124 17.03 0.01 -24.81
N ALA A 125 17.41 -0.48 -26.00
CA ALA A 125 17.24 0.26 -27.24
C ALA A 125 15.78 0.61 -27.49
N MET A 126 14.86 -0.33 -27.26
CA MET A 126 13.42 -0.11 -27.40
C MET A 126 12.91 0.92 -26.39
N LEU A 127 13.32 0.84 -25.13
CA LEU A 127 12.97 1.83 -24.10
C LEU A 127 13.46 3.23 -24.47
N ALA A 128 14.73 3.36 -24.86
CA ALA A 128 15.33 4.63 -25.23
C ALA A 128 14.68 5.24 -26.48
N GLU A 129 14.32 4.42 -27.47
CA GLU A 129 13.58 4.85 -28.66
C GLU A 129 12.17 5.35 -28.33
N ASN A 130 11.43 4.64 -27.49
CA ASN A 130 10.10 5.05 -27.05
C ASN A 130 10.17 6.40 -26.30
N LEU A 131 11.08 6.52 -25.32
CA LEU A 131 11.29 7.77 -24.57
C LEU A 131 11.70 8.92 -25.49
N PHE A 132 12.60 8.69 -26.44
CA PHE A 132 13.03 9.72 -27.39
C PHE A 132 11.85 10.21 -28.24
N THR A 133 11.03 9.28 -28.73
CA THR A 133 9.86 9.59 -29.57
C THR A 133 8.82 10.39 -28.80
N ASP A 134 8.57 10.03 -27.54
CA ASP A 134 7.64 10.74 -26.66
C ASP A 134 8.12 12.17 -26.34
N LEU A 135 9.44 12.38 -26.26
CA LEU A 135 10.05 13.68 -25.96
C LEU A 135 10.21 14.56 -27.22
N ASP A 136 10.47 13.97 -28.39
CA ASP A 136 10.54 14.67 -29.68
C ASP A 136 9.15 14.94 -30.28
N THR A 137 8.32 15.64 -29.51
CA THR A 137 6.92 15.95 -29.88
C THR A 137 6.77 16.75 -31.19
N GLU A 138 7.84 17.40 -31.64
CA GLU A 138 7.88 18.20 -32.88
C GLU A 138 8.50 17.43 -34.05
N ASP A 139 8.87 16.16 -33.87
CA ASP A 139 9.46 15.27 -34.89
C ASP A 139 10.66 15.90 -35.61
N LYS A 140 11.55 16.51 -34.83
CA LYS A 140 12.77 17.19 -35.32
C LYS A 140 13.92 16.22 -35.55
N GLY A 141 13.80 14.98 -35.07
CA GLY A 141 14.86 13.99 -34.97
C GLY A 141 15.89 14.35 -33.88
N LYS A 142 15.53 15.22 -32.94
CA LYS A 142 16.44 15.74 -31.91
C LYS A 142 15.72 16.19 -30.65
N VAL A 143 16.32 15.89 -29.50
CA VAL A 143 15.84 16.33 -28.17
C VAL A 143 16.92 17.11 -27.43
N CYS A 144 16.53 18.02 -26.56
CA CYS A 144 17.48 18.75 -25.71
C CYS A 144 18.10 17.83 -24.65
N LYS A 145 19.37 18.02 -24.29
CA LYS A 145 20.03 17.29 -23.19
C LYS A 145 19.23 17.34 -21.89
N GLY A 146 18.64 18.49 -21.59
CA GLY A 146 17.74 18.70 -20.45
C GLY A 146 16.56 17.72 -20.40
N GLU A 147 16.13 17.15 -21.53
CA GLU A 147 15.02 16.20 -21.58
C GLU A 147 15.34 14.85 -20.92
N ILE A 148 16.61 14.57 -20.58
CA ILE A 148 16.96 13.37 -19.80
C ILE A 148 16.25 13.39 -18.44
N SER A 149 16.07 14.53 -17.79
CA SER A 149 15.32 14.58 -16.52
C SER A 149 13.85 14.20 -16.72
N ASN A 150 13.27 14.60 -17.85
CA ASN A 150 11.90 14.24 -18.20
C ASN A 150 11.80 12.76 -18.54
N ALA A 151 12.75 12.21 -19.31
CA ALA A 151 12.85 10.77 -19.60
C ALA A 151 12.87 9.94 -18.30
N LEU A 152 13.69 10.34 -17.32
CA LEU A 152 13.73 9.70 -16.00
C LEU A 152 12.39 9.82 -15.26
N GLY A 153 11.70 10.96 -15.39
CA GLY A 153 10.34 11.14 -14.89
C GLY A 153 9.31 10.22 -15.55
N HIS A 154 9.40 10.02 -16.87
CA HIS A 154 8.56 9.11 -17.64
C HIS A 154 8.80 7.64 -17.25
N MET A 155 10.05 7.28 -16.98
CA MET A 155 10.39 5.95 -16.47
C MET A 155 9.78 5.70 -15.09
N GLY A 156 9.91 6.67 -14.19
CA GLY A 156 9.29 6.65 -12.87
C GLY A 156 9.67 5.43 -12.01
N VAL A 157 8.93 5.26 -10.92
CA VAL A 157 9.20 4.19 -9.93
C VAL A 157 8.94 2.80 -10.53
N GLU A 158 8.03 2.70 -11.48
CA GLU A 158 7.68 1.45 -12.18
C GLU A 158 8.88 0.85 -12.92
N LEU A 159 9.70 1.70 -13.55
CA LEU A 159 10.93 1.28 -14.22
C LEU A 159 12.18 1.40 -13.33
N GLY A 160 11.99 1.61 -12.03
CA GLY A 160 13.09 1.61 -11.06
C GLY A 160 13.77 2.96 -10.83
N VAL A 161 13.21 4.05 -11.37
CA VAL A 161 13.73 5.41 -11.17
C VAL A 161 13.05 6.08 -9.98
N PRO A 162 13.79 6.53 -8.95
CA PRO A 162 13.20 7.19 -7.81
C PRO A 162 12.72 8.62 -8.15
N PRO A 163 11.68 9.13 -7.46
CA PRO A 163 11.27 10.53 -7.56
C PRO A 163 12.41 11.46 -7.12
N PHE A 164 12.56 12.58 -7.82
CA PHE A 164 13.57 13.60 -7.52
C PHE A 164 13.51 14.14 -6.09
N SER A 165 12.34 14.15 -5.47
CA SER A 165 12.14 14.58 -4.07
C SER A 165 12.72 13.61 -3.04
N GLU A 166 12.65 12.31 -3.33
CA GLU A 166 13.12 11.24 -2.44
C GLU A 166 14.59 10.90 -2.70
N PHE A 167 15.11 11.22 -3.89
CA PHE A 167 16.51 10.98 -4.25
C PHE A 167 17.25 12.21 -4.79
N PRO A 168 17.74 13.10 -3.90
CA PRO A 168 18.49 14.29 -4.32
C PRO A 168 19.75 13.99 -5.14
N GLN A 169 20.37 12.82 -4.94
CA GLN A 169 21.56 12.36 -5.67
C GLN A 169 21.32 12.27 -7.19
N LEU A 170 20.06 12.10 -7.61
CA LEU A 170 19.71 12.07 -9.02
C LEU A 170 20.10 13.37 -9.74
N ASN A 171 19.92 14.52 -9.09
CA ASN A 171 20.35 15.81 -9.65
C ASN A 171 21.87 15.93 -9.76
N ASP A 172 22.60 15.34 -8.82
CA ASP A 172 24.07 15.34 -8.84
C ASP A 172 24.60 14.45 -9.98
N ILE A 173 23.93 13.32 -10.26
CA ILE A 173 24.24 12.43 -11.38
C ILE A 173 23.96 13.14 -12.72
N LEU A 174 22.81 13.80 -12.87
CA LEU A 174 22.49 14.57 -14.08
C LEU A 174 23.54 15.65 -14.34
N LYS A 175 23.97 16.37 -13.30
CA LYS A 175 25.05 17.37 -13.39
C LYS A 175 26.39 16.78 -13.78
N LYS A 176 26.75 15.63 -13.20
CA LYS A 176 27.98 14.90 -13.52
C LYS A 176 28.08 14.58 -15.01
N HIS A 177 26.97 14.20 -15.64
CA HIS A 177 26.89 13.87 -17.07
C HIS A 177 26.58 15.06 -17.97
N GLY A 178 26.40 16.27 -17.42
CA GLY A 178 26.04 17.45 -18.19
C GLY A 178 24.66 17.35 -18.84
N ALA A 179 23.76 16.56 -18.26
CA ALA A 179 22.40 16.33 -18.75
C ALA A 179 21.44 17.51 -18.48
N GLU A 180 21.93 18.62 -17.94
CA GLU A 180 21.18 19.88 -17.77
C GLU A 180 21.45 20.88 -18.92
N GLY A 181 22.22 20.48 -19.94
CA GLY A 181 22.58 21.35 -21.05
C GLY A 181 21.43 21.63 -22.03
N GLU A 182 21.57 22.69 -22.82
CA GLU A 182 20.64 23.05 -23.91
C GLU A 182 21.04 22.42 -25.27
N GLU A 183 22.07 21.58 -25.28
CA GLU A 183 22.56 20.96 -26.52
C GLU A 183 21.55 19.94 -27.05
N GLU A 184 21.31 19.97 -28.36
CA GLU A 184 20.45 18.98 -29.01
C GLU A 184 21.19 17.66 -29.24
N LEU A 185 20.54 16.55 -28.89
CA LEU A 185 21.00 15.19 -29.09
C LEU A 185 20.13 14.50 -30.15
N GLY A 186 20.77 13.78 -31.06
CA GLY A 186 20.07 12.77 -31.86
C GLY A 186 19.79 11.51 -31.04
N GLN A 187 18.94 10.61 -31.56
CA GLN A 187 18.50 9.39 -30.87
C GLN A 187 19.63 8.54 -30.28
N ALA A 188 20.68 8.26 -31.06
CA ALA A 188 21.83 7.46 -30.58
C ALA A 188 22.58 8.15 -29.42
N GLN A 189 22.76 9.47 -29.51
CA GLN A 189 23.46 10.24 -28.47
C GLN A 189 22.61 10.36 -27.20
N PHE A 190 21.28 10.45 -27.36
CA PHE A 190 20.34 10.40 -26.25
C PHE A 190 20.40 9.05 -25.53
N ALA A 191 20.38 7.94 -26.27
CA ALA A 191 20.47 6.60 -25.69
C ALA A 191 21.80 6.39 -24.94
N GLU A 192 22.94 6.79 -25.53
CA GLU A 192 24.25 6.70 -24.87
C GLU A 192 24.31 7.52 -23.56
N LEU A 193 23.75 8.73 -23.55
CA LEU A 193 23.71 9.57 -22.36
C LEU A 193 22.76 8.99 -21.29
N LEU A 194 21.57 8.55 -21.70
CA LEU A 194 20.60 7.91 -20.83
C LEU A 194 21.19 6.66 -20.18
N GLN A 195 21.89 5.82 -20.94
CA GLN A 195 22.54 4.61 -20.43
C GLN A 195 23.55 4.93 -19.32
N GLN A 196 24.41 5.93 -19.52
CA GLN A 196 25.41 6.34 -18.53
C GLN A 196 24.77 6.90 -17.25
N VAL A 197 23.70 7.68 -17.41
CA VAL A 197 22.94 8.22 -16.27
C VAL A 197 22.25 7.10 -15.50
N LEU A 198 21.57 6.17 -16.18
CA LEU A 198 20.89 5.04 -15.54
C LEU A 198 21.86 4.09 -14.83
N GLN A 199 23.05 3.87 -15.39
CA GLN A 199 24.09 3.07 -14.75
C GLN A 199 24.54 3.68 -13.42
N ASP A 200 24.83 4.99 -13.41
CA ASP A 200 25.20 5.71 -12.19
C ASP A 200 24.05 5.73 -11.16
N ILE A 201 22.79 5.86 -11.61
CA ILE A 201 21.62 5.77 -10.72
C ILE A 201 21.53 4.37 -10.12
N ALA A 202 21.69 3.32 -10.92
CA ALA A 202 21.63 1.95 -10.46
C ALA A 202 22.73 1.63 -9.44
N ASP A 203 23.93 2.18 -9.62
CA ASP A 203 25.03 2.00 -8.68
C ASP A 203 24.83 2.82 -7.39
N ALA A 204 24.31 4.04 -7.49
CA ALA A 204 23.94 4.84 -6.32
C ALA A 204 22.82 4.19 -5.49
N LEU A 205 21.82 3.59 -6.15
CA LEU A 205 20.75 2.84 -5.49
C LEU A 205 21.25 1.53 -4.88
N ALA A 206 22.26 0.89 -5.47
CA ALA A 206 22.89 -0.30 -4.90
C ALA A 206 23.65 0.02 -3.60
N GLU A 207 24.22 1.23 -3.49
CA GLU A 207 24.85 1.71 -2.24
C GLU A 207 23.80 2.14 -1.21
N LYS A 208 22.74 2.83 -1.64
CA LYS A 208 21.66 3.30 -0.78
C LYS A 208 20.31 3.12 -1.46
N HIS A 209 19.65 2.01 -1.15
CA HIS A 209 18.32 1.73 -1.66
C HIS A 209 17.29 2.75 -1.13
N ILE A 210 16.23 2.95 -1.89
CA ILE A 210 15.11 3.82 -1.52
C ILE A 210 13.84 2.99 -1.47
N ILE A 211 12.99 3.26 -0.49
CA ILE A 211 11.70 2.60 -0.37
C ILE A 211 10.61 3.65 -0.46
N ILE A 212 9.66 3.40 -1.34
CA ILE A 212 8.56 4.32 -1.62
C ILE A 212 7.27 3.59 -1.31
N ILE A 213 6.42 4.19 -0.48
CA ILE A 213 5.06 3.69 -0.27
C ILE A 213 4.25 4.04 -1.52
N GLN A 214 3.72 3.01 -2.15
CA GLN A 214 2.80 3.17 -3.27
C GLN A 214 1.40 3.43 -2.77
N ASN A 215 0.64 4.27 -3.48
CA ASN A 215 -0.75 4.56 -3.14
C ASN A 215 -1.70 3.45 -3.64
N ILE A 216 -1.36 2.21 -3.30
CA ILE A 216 -2.06 1.00 -3.71
C ILE A 216 -2.70 0.41 -2.48
N LYS A 217 -4.02 0.25 -2.52
CA LYS A 217 -4.77 -0.36 -1.43
C LYS A 217 -4.98 -1.84 -1.69
N ILE A 218 -4.65 -2.66 -0.71
CA ILE A 218 -4.90 -4.10 -0.76
C ILE A 218 -6.20 -4.40 -0.02
N ILE A 219 -7.09 -5.13 -0.70
CA ILE A 219 -8.34 -5.62 -0.16
C ILE A 219 -8.25 -7.14 -0.11
N ASN A 220 -7.89 -7.66 1.07
CA ASN A 220 -7.63 -9.09 1.34
C ASN A 220 -8.71 -9.76 2.22
N GLY A 221 -9.83 -9.08 2.46
CA GLY A 221 -10.93 -9.62 3.28
C GLY A 221 -10.70 -9.58 4.80
N SER A 222 -9.56 -9.09 5.29
CA SER A 222 -9.30 -8.91 6.73
C SER A 222 -10.36 -8.03 7.42
N LYS A 223 -10.65 -6.86 6.85
CA LYS A 223 -11.69 -5.92 7.35
C LYS A 223 -13.08 -6.56 7.35
N LEU A 224 -13.39 -7.39 6.35
CA LEU A 224 -14.64 -8.16 6.32
C LEU A 224 -14.70 -9.19 7.44
N ARG A 225 -13.61 -9.91 7.71
CA ARG A 225 -13.54 -10.85 8.85
C ARG A 225 -13.67 -10.15 10.19
N MET A 226 -13.09 -8.96 10.33
CA MET A 226 -13.26 -8.14 11.53
C MET A 226 -14.72 -7.71 11.70
N LEU A 227 -15.38 -7.26 10.63
CA LEU A 227 -16.81 -6.94 10.63
C LEU A 227 -17.66 -8.16 10.99
N LEU A 228 -17.36 -9.34 10.45
CA LEU A 228 -18.06 -10.60 10.73
C LEU A 228 -17.86 -11.06 12.19
N ALA A 229 -16.73 -10.74 12.82
CA ALA A 229 -16.45 -11.06 14.21
C ALA A 229 -17.11 -10.07 15.20
N ASP A 230 -17.33 -8.81 14.80
CA ASP A 230 -18.04 -7.81 15.61
C ASP A 230 -19.55 -7.85 15.35
N GLU A 231 -20.28 -8.60 16.19
CA GLU A 231 -21.74 -8.71 16.10
C GLU A 231 -22.47 -7.37 16.10
N LYS A 232 -21.96 -6.34 16.79
CA LYS A 232 -22.61 -5.03 16.85
C LYS A 232 -22.48 -4.29 15.53
N GLN A 233 -21.29 -4.30 14.95
CA GLN A 233 -21.06 -3.66 13.64
C GLN A 233 -21.80 -4.40 12.53
N LEU A 234 -21.75 -5.73 12.52
CA LEU A 234 -22.47 -6.56 11.57
C LEU A 234 -23.98 -6.30 11.63
N ASN A 235 -24.57 -6.29 12.83
CA ASN A 235 -26.00 -5.99 13.01
C ASN A 235 -26.34 -4.56 12.55
N GLY A 236 -25.47 -3.60 12.82
CA GLY A 236 -25.64 -2.23 12.33
C GLY A 236 -25.67 -2.13 10.80
N VAL A 237 -24.84 -2.91 10.10
CA VAL A 237 -24.83 -3.00 8.63
C VAL A 237 -26.11 -3.67 8.12
N ILE A 238 -26.51 -4.80 8.71
CA ILE A 238 -27.74 -5.52 8.34
C ILE A 238 -28.97 -4.65 8.55
N GLU A 239 -29.07 -3.91 9.66
CA GLU A 239 -30.17 -2.99 9.91
C GLU A 239 -30.25 -1.88 8.87
N LYS A 240 -29.11 -1.34 8.41
CA LYS A 240 -29.07 -0.36 7.32
C LYS A 240 -29.55 -0.96 6.01
N MET A 241 -29.13 -2.18 5.67
CA MET A 241 -29.60 -2.92 4.49
C MET A 241 -31.12 -3.17 4.55
N LEU A 242 -31.63 -3.60 5.71
CA LEU A 242 -33.07 -3.83 5.92
C LEU A 242 -33.89 -2.53 5.80
N LYS A 243 -33.35 -1.39 6.25
CA LYS A 243 -33.99 -0.08 6.06
C LYS A 243 -34.02 0.31 4.57
N GLU A 244 -32.94 0.07 3.83
CA GLU A 244 -32.89 0.33 2.38
C GLU A 244 -33.87 -0.57 1.62
N LYS A 245 -34.02 -1.84 2.02
CA LYS A 245 -35.08 -2.75 1.55
C LYS A 245 -36.50 -2.20 1.80
N LYS A 246 -36.78 -1.68 2.99
CA LYS A 246 -38.11 -1.14 3.36
C LYS A 246 -38.47 0.13 2.58
N ASN A 247 -37.49 0.92 2.15
CA ASN A 247 -37.70 2.16 1.38
C ASN A 247 -37.95 1.90 -0.12
N LEU A 248 -37.52 0.76 -0.64
CA LEU A 248 -37.75 0.33 -2.00
C LEU A 248 -39.08 -0.45 -2.03
N GLU A 249 -40.21 0.25 -2.21
CA GLU A 249 -41.52 -0.40 -2.36
C GLU A 249 -41.50 -1.40 -3.53
N GLY A 250 -41.49 -2.70 -3.22
CA GLY A 250 -41.62 -3.78 -4.21
C GLY A 250 -40.96 -5.09 -3.80
N ASP A 251 -41.49 -6.19 -4.35
CA ASP A 251 -40.98 -7.56 -4.27
C ASP A 251 -39.64 -7.70 -5.03
N ARG A 252 -38.64 -6.90 -4.67
CA ARG A 252 -37.28 -7.00 -5.21
C ARG A 252 -36.57 -8.13 -4.47
N MET A 253 -35.96 -9.02 -5.25
CA MET A 253 -35.15 -10.14 -4.78
C MET A 253 -34.12 -9.64 -3.76
N SER A 254 -34.03 -10.29 -2.59
CA SER A 254 -33.12 -9.90 -1.49
C SER A 254 -31.69 -9.78 -1.98
N THR A 255 -31.25 -10.67 -2.87
CA THR A 255 -29.92 -10.66 -3.50
C THR A 255 -29.60 -9.34 -4.22
N THR A 256 -30.55 -8.79 -4.97
CA THR A 256 -30.33 -7.52 -5.71
C THR A 256 -30.19 -6.33 -4.76
N ILE A 257 -30.92 -6.34 -3.65
CA ILE A 257 -30.82 -5.28 -2.62
C ILE A 257 -29.49 -5.38 -1.89
N ILE A 258 -29.06 -6.60 -1.54
CA ILE A 258 -27.77 -6.83 -0.90
C ILE A 258 -26.65 -6.39 -1.83
N ARG A 259 -26.65 -6.84 -3.09
CA ARG A 259 -25.65 -6.43 -4.09
C ARG A 259 -25.57 -4.91 -4.21
N GLY A 260 -26.69 -4.23 -4.44
CA GLY A 260 -26.69 -2.77 -4.56
C GLY A 260 -26.20 -2.04 -3.31
N PHE A 261 -26.50 -2.56 -2.11
CA PHE A 261 -25.97 -2.00 -0.86
C PHE A 261 -24.46 -2.19 -0.74
N LEU A 262 -23.95 -3.39 -1.05
CA LEU A 262 -22.53 -3.69 -0.99
C LEU A 262 -21.74 -2.86 -2.01
N GLU A 263 -22.24 -2.70 -3.23
CA GLU A 263 -21.64 -1.86 -4.27
C GLU A 263 -21.59 -0.38 -3.85
N LYS A 264 -22.60 0.11 -3.14
CA LYS A 264 -22.66 1.51 -2.67
C LYS A 264 -21.83 1.78 -1.42
N ASN A 265 -21.72 0.80 -0.52
CA ASN A 265 -21.07 0.94 0.80
C ASN A 265 -19.77 0.11 0.88
N TRP A 266 -19.17 -0.23 -0.26
CA TRP A 266 -18.01 -1.13 -0.34
C TRP A 266 -16.86 -0.70 0.60
N LYS A 267 -16.59 0.61 0.68
CA LYS A 267 -15.49 1.17 1.46
C LYS A 267 -15.65 0.96 2.96
N ASP A 268 -16.88 1.08 3.46
CA ASP A 268 -17.21 0.92 4.89
C ASP A 268 -17.20 -0.55 5.30
N ILE A 269 -17.50 -1.45 4.35
CA ILE A 269 -17.60 -2.90 4.58
C ILE A 269 -16.27 -3.61 4.30
N GLY A 270 -15.33 -2.94 3.62
CA GLY A 270 -14.02 -3.49 3.28
C GLY A 270 -14.03 -4.39 2.03
N LEU A 271 -14.96 -4.14 1.09
CA LEU A 271 -15.03 -4.78 -0.22
C LEU A 271 -14.29 -3.96 -1.28
N PRO A 272 -13.91 -4.53 -2.43
CA PRO A 272 -13.42 -3.75 -3.57
C PRO A 272 -14.55 -3.00 -4.30
N PRO A 273 -14.25 -1.88 -4.98
CA PRO A 273 -15.25 -1.21 -5.82
C PRO A 273 -15.68 -2.14 -6.96
N SER A 274 -16.99 -2.33 -7.15
CA SER A 274 -17.52 -3.31 -8.10
C SER A 274 -17.11 -3.08 -9.56
N GLU A 275 -16.80 -1.85 -9.92
CA GLU A 275 -16.41 -1.44 -11.28
C GLU A 275 -14.90 -1.20 -11.42
N ALA A 276 -14.10 -1.60 -10.42
CA ALA A 276 -12.66 -1.32 -10.41
C ALA A 276 -11.89 -2.00 -11.56
N ASN A 277 -12.19 -3.28 -11.80
CA ASN A 277 -11.61 -4.06 -12.90
C ASN A 277 -12.44 -5.34 -13.14
N GLU A 278 -12.11 -6.04 -14.24
CA GLU A 278 -12.80 -7.28 -14.63
C GLU A 278 -12.72 -8.38 -13.56
N ALA A 279 -11.60 -8.50 -12.84
CA ALA A 279 -11.45 -9.49 -11.77
C ALA A 279 -12.40 -9.24 -10.60
N VAL A 280 -12.65 -7.97 -10.24
CA VAL A 280 -13.63 -7.60 -9.21
C VAL A 280 -15.06 -7.86 -9.68
N VAL A 281 -15.38 -7.58 -10.94
CA VAL A 281 -16.70 -7.92 -11.50
C VAL A 281 -16.95 -9.43 -11.40
N LEU A 282 -15.95 -10.24 -11.77
CA LEU A 282 -16.02 -11.70 -11.66
C LEU A 282 -16.13 -12.18 -10.21
N LEU A 283 -15.44 -11.54 -9.26
CA LEU A 283 -15.57 -11.81 -7.83
C LEU A 283 -17.02 -11.64 -7.36
N TYR A 284 -17.64 -10.49 -7.67
CA TYR A 284 -19.03 -10.22 -7.32
C TYR A 284 -19.97 -11.24 -7.97
N ASP A 285 -19.83 -11.49 -9.28
CA ASP A 285 -20.70 -12.43 -9.98
C ASP A 285 -20.54 -13.87 -9.46
N ALA A 286 -19.34 -14.31 -9.11
CA ALA A 286 -19.09 -15.63 -8.53
C ALA A 286 -19.75 -15.78 -7.15
N VAL A 287 -19.53 -14.82 -6.25
CA VAL A 287 -20.13 -14.87 -4.90
C VAL A 287 -21.64 -14.89 -4.97
N PHE A 288 -22.24 -14.05 -5.82
CA PHE A 288 -23.69 -13.97 -5.93
C PHE A 288 -24.32 -15.16 -6.68
N ALA A 289 -23.64 -15.73 -7.68
CA ALA A 289 -24.11 -16.95 -8.37
C ALA A 289 -24.15 -18.17 -7.44
N ASP A 290 -23.20 -18.28 -6.51
CA ASP A 290 -23.17 -19.36 -5.51
C ASP A 290 -24.26 -19.20 -4.45
N THR A 291 -24.79 -17.99 -4.25
CA THR A 291 -25.85 -17.70 -3.26
C THR A 291 -27.27 -17.73 -3.85
N ASP A 292 -27.45 -17.47 -5.15
CA ASP A 292 -28.77 -17.50 -5.81
C ASP A 292 -29.38 -18.91 -5.91
N ASN A 293 -28.61 -19.97 -5.61
CA ASN A 293 -29.11 -21.34 -5.55
C ASN A 293 -29.93 -21.66 -4.26
N SER A 294 -29.95 -20.77 -3.25
CA SER A 294 -30.81 -20.94 -2.07
C SER A 294 -32.14 -20.20 -2.21
N LYS A 295 -33.09 -20.84 -2.89
CA LYS A 295 -34.56 -20.63 -2.82
C LYS A 295 -35.06 -19.20 -2.57
N ASN A 296 -35.46 -18.57 -3.68
CA ASN A 296 -36.53 -17.58 -3.72
C ASN A 296 -37.76 -18.04 -2.90
N VAL A 297 -38.09 -17.34 -1.81
CA VAL A 297 -39.44 -16.97 -1.33
C VAL A 297 -39.35 -16.51 0.13
N VAL A 298 -39.75 -15.25 0.36
CA VAL A 298 -40.04 -14.61 1.67
C VAL A 298 -39.08 -15.00 2.78
N GLU A 299 -37.92 -14.38 2.78
CA GLU A 299 -36.99 -14.40 3.90
C GLU A 299 -37.58 -13.61 5.07
N THR A 300 -37.74 -14.28 6.20
CA THR A 300 -37.83 -13.63 7.51
C THR A 300 -36.62 -12.70 7.73
N GLU A 301 -36.72 -11.72 8.64
CA GLU A 301 -35.56 -10.84 8.96
C GLU A 301 -34.34 -11.66 9.42
N ASP A 302 -34.56 -12.84 10.04
CA ASP A 302 -33.52 -13.78 10.44
C ASP A 302 -32.88 -14.49 9.24
N GLU A 303 -33.67 -14.97 8.27
CA GLU A 303 -33.14 -15.60 7.04
C GLU A 303 -32.35 -14.59 6.18
N PHE A 304 -32.81 -13.34 6.10
CA PHE A 304 -32.06 -12.27 5.42
C PHE A 304 -30.71 -12.01 6.11
N ARG A 305 -30.68 -12.02 7.44
CA ARG A 305 -29.45 -11.84 8.23
C ARG A 305 -28.45 -12.97 7.99
N GLU A 306 -28.90 -14.21 8.00
CA GLU A 306 -28.05 -15.36 7.67
C GLU A 306 -27.55 -15.29 6.21
N HIS A 307 -28.40 -14.87 5.27
CA HIS A 307 -28.00 -14.73 3.87
C HIS A 307 -26.93 -13.65 3.65
N VAL A 308 -27.08 -12.48 4.29
CA VAL A 308 -26.05 -11.42 4.26
C VAL A 308 -24.73 -11.94 4.85
N LYS A 309 -24.80 -12.71 5.95
CA LYS A 309 -23.61 -13.27 6.58
C LYS A 309 -22.88 -14.28 5.66
N ASP A 310 -23.61 -15.20 5.02
CA ASP A 310 -23.06 -16.17 4.06
C ASP A 310 -22.36 -15.47 2.88
N ILE A 311 -22.99 -14.43 2.32
CA ILE A 311 -22.40 -13.62 1.24
C ILE A 311 -21.08 -12.98 1.69
N LEU A 312 -21.07 -12.34 2.88
CA LEU A 312 -19.88 -11.67 3.40
C LEU A 312 -18.76 -12.67 3.75
N GLU A 313 -19.10 -13.86 4.26
CA GLU A 313 -18.14 -14.96 4.51
C GLU A 313 -17.49 -15.42 3.21
N LYS A 314 -18.27 -15.63 2.14
CA LYS A 314 -17.73 -16.00 0.82
C LYS A 314 -16.81 -14.93 0.24
N PHE A 315 -17.17 -13.65 0.35
CA PHE A 315 -16.27 -12.56 -0.05
C PHE A 315 -14.96 -12.61 0.75
N ALA A 316 -15.04 -12.83 2.07
CA ALA A 316 -13.85 -12.92 2.91
C ALA A 316 -12.95 -14.10 2.52
N GLU A 317 -13.52 -15.26 2.16
CA GLU A 317 -12.76 -16.42 1.68
C GLU A 317 -12.10 -16.17 0.32
N GLN A 318 -12.83 -15.60 -0.63
CA GLN A 318 -12.29 -15.34 -1.98
C GLN A 318 -11.22 -14.24 -1.96
N LEU A 319 -11.39 -13.20 -1.14
CA LEU A 319 -10.39 -12.13 -0.99
C LEU A 319 -9.14 -12.57 -0.21
N ASP A 320 -9.26 -13.54 0.69
CA ASP A 320 -8.12 -14.14 1.38
C ASP A 320 -7.29 -15.02 0.43
N ALA A 321 -7.96 -15.75 -0.46
CA ALA A 321 -7.31 -16.55 -1.50
C ALA A 321 -6.70 -15.68 -2.62
N ASN A 322 -7.43 -14.64 -3.04
CA ASN A 322 -7.05 -13.74 -4.13
C ASN A 322 -7.31 -12.28 -3.74
N PRO A 323 -6.36 -11.62 -3.06
CA PRO A 323 -6.49 -10.20 -2.71
C PRO A 323 -6.59 -9.30 -3.94
N VAL A 324 -7.40 -8.25 -3.84
CA VAL A 324 -7.56 -7.23 -4.88
C VAL A 324 -6.67 -6.04 -4.59
N TYR A 325 -5.91 -5.62 -5.60
CA TYR A 325 -5.10 -4.40 -5.57
C TYR A 325 -5.90 -3.28 -6.24
N HIS A 326 -6.10 -2.19 -5.52
CA HIS A 326 -6.80 -1.01 -5.99
C HIS A 326 -5.87 0.19 -5.94
N ASP A 327 -5.44 0.64 -7.11
CA ASP A 327 -4.69 1.87 -7.26
C ASP A 327 -5.67 3.03 -7.10
N PHE A 328 -5.35 3.94 -6.18
CA PHE A 328 -5.98 5.25 -6.23
C PHE A 328 -5.30 6.01 -7.38
N GLU A 329 -5.87 5.94 -8.59
CA GLU A 329 -5.48 6.83 -9.67
C GLU A 329 -5.47 8.28 -9.14
N ASN A 330 -4.38 9.00 -9.43
CA ASN A 330 -4.24 10.44 -9.10
C ASN A 330 -5.27 11.29 -9.84
#